data_AF-A0A284RZ00-F1
#
_entry.id   AF-A0A284RZ00-F1
#
_cell.length_a   1.000
_cell.length_b   1.000
_cell.length_c   1.000
_cell.angle_alpha   90.00
_cell.angle_beta   90.00
_cell.angle_gamma   90.00
#
_symmetry.space_group_name_H-M   'P 1'
#
loop_
_entity.id
_entity.type
_entity.pdbx_description
1 polymer ?
#
loop_
_entity_poly.entity_id
_entity_poly.type
_entity_poly.pdbx_seq_one_letter_code
_entity_poly.pdbx_strand_id
1 'polypeptide(L)'
;METPLDTAPSFASTQSQSQPQSTPLSYANVVTKSNPFADPRHSDVIAKAKLANRCIIVRPMTEEARATMAKHSEKELVKEVNDALLIATTTANDTLHVVPEDVSIVGVRKLANGGIIYTLNSDEAATWLREPMALENMAQAVGEGNNVSLQLNNVIVPFAPTTIDIENEDTWRNIKTSSELATGTIRSIRFLKPVEHHQQGQREAHLVVGFDSWEQANKAI
;
A
#
# COMPACT_ATOMS: atom_id res chain seq x y z
N MET A 1 6.19 0.15 -85.18
CA MET A 1 5.80 -1.22 -85.57
C MET A 1 6.66 -2.18 -84.78
N GLU A 2 5.99 -3.02 -83.99
CA GLU A 2 6.38 -4.35 -83.48
C GLU A 2 7.65 -4.54 -82.63
N THR A 3 7.41 -4.92 -81.36
CA THR A 3 8.22 -5.81 -80.50
C THR A 3 8.19 -7.26 -81.01
N PRO A 4 9.18 -8.12 -80.70
CA PRO A 4 9.16 -9.02 -79.51
C PRO A 4 10.56 -9.25 -78.87
N LEU A 5 10.72 -9.35 -77.54
CA LEU A 5 10.57 -10.46 -76.57
C LEU A 5 11.79 -11.41 -76.44
N ASP A 6 12.18 -11.64 -75.16
CA ASP A 6 12.96 -12.78 -74.59
C ASP A 6 14.52 -12.70 -74.70
N THR A 7 15.40 -12.96 -73.71
CA THR A 7 15.36 -13.82 -72.51
C THR A 7 16.47 -13.46 -71.47
N ALA A 8 16.10 -13.56 -70.17
CA ALA A 8 16.84 -13.82 -68.90
C ALA A 8 18.06 -12.97 -68.43
N PRO A 9 18.20 -12.81 -67.09
CA PRO A 9 19.17 -13.67 -66.43
C PRO A 9 18.70 -14.38 -65.14
N SER A 10 19.42 -15.46 -64.92
CA SER A 10 19.47 -16.44 -63.85
C SER A 10 19.26 -15.93 -62.41
N PHE A 11 18.54 -16.77 -61.66
CA PHE A 11 18.18 -16.72 -60.25
C PHE A 11 19.34 -16.40 -59.29
N ALA A 12 19.10 -15.45 -58.38
CA ALA A 12 19.79 -15.35 -57.10
C ALA A 12 18.81 -15.77 -56.00
N SER A 13 19.18 -16.80 -55.24
CA SER A 13 18.40 -17.38 -54.14
C SER A 13 18.43 -16.47 -52.92
N THR A 14 17.35 -15.72 -52.67
CA THR A 14 17.15 -15.02 -51.39
C THR A 14 16.41 -15.95 -50.43
N GLN A 15 17.13 -16.53 -49.47
CA GLN A 15 16.54 -17.20 -48.32
C GLN A 15 15.74 -16.18 -47.50
N SER A 16 14.42 -16.36 -47.47
CA SER A 16 13.51 -15.59 -46.63
C SER A 16 13.64 -16.10 -45.19
N GLN A 17 14.12 -15.25 -44.29
CA GLN A 17 14.03 -15.49 -42.85
C GLN A 17 12.55 -15.49 -42.44
N SER A 18 12.08 -16.63 -41.95
CA SER A 18 10.76 -16.81 -41.35
C SER A 18 10.67 -16.04 -40.03
N GLN A 19 9.91 -14.94 -40.00
CA GLN A 19 9.44 -14.34 -38.76
C GLN A 19 8.40 -15.26 -38.09
N PRO A 20 8.44 -15.48 -36.77
CA PRO A 20 7.37 -16.18 -36.07
C PRO A 20 6.14 -15.27 -36.01
N GLN A 21 5.05 -15.71 -36.66
CA GLN A 21 3.74 -15.06 -36.56
C GLN A 21 3.23 -15.16 -35.12
N SER A 22 3.11 -14.03 -34.44
CA SER A 22 2.39 -13.95 -33.16
C SER A 22 0.89 -14.10 -33.43
N THR A 23 0.34 -15.29 -33.18
CA THR A 23 -1.11 -15.50 -33.18
C THR A 23 -1.77 -14.60 -32.12
N PRO A 24 -2.86 -13.88 -32.46
CA PRO A 24 -3.57 -13.05 -31.51
C PRO A 24 -4.20 -13.89 -30.40
N LEU A 25 -4.08 -13.42 -29.15
CA LEU A 25 -4.69 -14.04 -27.97
C LEU A 25 -6.22 -14.03 -28.13
N SER A 26 -6.79 -15.19 -28.45
CA SER A 26 -8.25 -15.40 -28.44
C SER A 26 -8.77 -15.45 -27.01
N TYR A 27 -9.90 -14.80 -26.74
CA TYR A 27 -10.59 -14.83 -25.44
C TYR A 27 -10.88 -16.27 -24.97
N ALA A 28 -11.16 -17.18 -25.92
CA ALA A 28 -11.37 -18.60 -25.63
C ALA A 28 -10.12 -19.30 -25.06
N ASN A 29 -8.92 -18.89 -25.46
CA ASN A 29 -7.66 -19.46 -24.95
C ASN A 29 -7.33 -19.00 -23.52
N VAL A 30 -7.96 -17.92 -23.05
CA VAL A 30 -7.82 -17.42 -21.67
C VAL A 30 -8.72 -18.22 -20.72
N VAL A 31 -9.91 -18.62 -21.18
CA VAL A 31 -10.86 -19.43 -20.38
C VAL A 31 -10.35 -20.86 -20.16
N THR A 32 -9.59 -21.40 -21.11
CA THR A 32 -8.99 -22.75 -20.99
C THR A 32 -7.71 -22.78 -20.15
N LYS A 33 -7.13 -21.62 -19.80
CA LYS A 33 -6.03 -21.59 -18.84
C LYS A 33 -6.61 -21.85 -17.45
N SER A 34 -6.17 -22.96 -16.86
CA SER A 34 -6.35 -23.34 -15.46
C SER A 34 -6.37 -22.12 -14.55
N ASN A 35 -7.47 -21.97 -13.81
CA ASN A 35 -7.83 -20.95 -12.82
C ASN A 35 -6.96 -19.67 -12.84
N PRO A 36 -7.47 -18.51 -13.31
CA PRO A 36 -6.71 -17.26 -13.33
C PRO A 36 -6.20 -16.80 -11.95
N PHE A 37 -6.72 -17.37 -10.86
CA PHE A 37 -6.28 -17.12 -9.49
C PHE A 37 -5.15 -18.05 -8.99
N ALA A 38 -4.70 -19.02 -9.80
CA ALA A 38 -3.60 -19.93 -9.48
C ALA A 38 -2.21 -19.37 -9.80
N ASP A 39 -2.13 -18.11 -10.27
CA ASP A 39 -0.86 -17.43 -10.50
C ASP A 39 -0.14 -17.16 -9.16
N PRO A 40 1.09 -17.65 -8.95
CA PRO A 40 1.87 -17.39 -7.73
C PRO A 40 2.03 -15.90 -7.40
N ARG A 41 1.94 -15.03 -8.41
CA ARG A 41 1.98 -13.56 -8.22
C ARG A 41 0.76 -13.04 -7.47
N HIS A 42 -0.41 -13.66 -7.65
CA HIS A 42 -1.63 -13.27 -6.95
C HIS A 42 -1.55 -13.62 -5.45
N SER A 43 -1.02 -14.80 -5.10
CA SER A 43 -0.80 -15.17 -3.71
C SER A 43 0.22 -14.29 -2.99
N ASP A 44 1.30 -13.87 -3.67
CA ASP A 44 2.30 -12.95 -3.09
C ASP A 44 1.71 -11.56 -2.83
N VAL A 45 0.89 -11.05 -3.76
CA VAL A 45 0.18 -9.77 -3.57
C VAL A 45 -0.78 -9.83 -2.39
N ILE A 46 -1.53 -10.93 -2.24
CA ILE A 46 -2.41 -11.12 -1.07
C ILE A 46 -1.60 -11.20 0.23
N ALA A 47 -0.49 -11.94 0.24
CA ALA A 47 0.37 -12.06 1.42
C ALA A 47 0.95 -10.70 1.83
N LYS A 48 1.37 -9.88 0.87
CA LYS A 48 1.84 -8.51 1.10
C LYS A 48 0.74 -7.60 1.63
N ALA A 49 -0.47 -7.68 1.09
CA ALA A 49 -1.62 -6.91 1.58
C ALA A 49 -1.99 -7.29 3.02
N LYS A 50 -1.99 -8.59 3.34
CA LYS A 50 -2.19 -9.08 4.72
C LYS A 50 -1.09 -8.60 5.66
N LEU A 51 0.17 -8.63 5.21
CA LEU A 51 1.30 -8.14 6.00
C LEU A 51 1.20 -6.64 6.27
N ALA A 52 0.73 -5.85 5.30
CA ALA A 52 0.55 -4.41 5.44
C ALA A 52 -0.39 -4.04 6.60
N ASN A 53 -1.46 -4.81 6.82
CA ASN A 53 -2.34 -4.61 7.97
C ASN A 53 -1.60 -4.76 9.31
N ARG A 54 -0.55 -5.57 9.36
CA ARG A 54 0.28 -5.82 10.56
C ARG A 54 1.51 -4.92 10.62
N CYS A 55 1.50 -3.80 9.90
CA CYS A 55 2.63 -2.89 9.88
C CYS A 55 2.26 -1.51 10.41
N ILE A 56 3.17 -0.94 11.20
CA ILE A 56 3.14 0.48 11.56
C ILE A 56 4.34 1.18 10.94
N ILE A 57 4.13 2.41 10.49
CA ILE A 57 5.14 3.27 9.90
C ILE A 57 5.50 4.33 10.93
N VAL A 58 6.76 4.33 11.31
CA VAL A 58 7.38 5.34 12.16
C VAL A 58 8.23 6.26 11.31
N ARG A 59 7.98 7.56 11.37
CA ARG A 59 8.76 8.58 10.68
C ARG A 59 9.44 9.49 11.71
N PRO A 60 10.76 9.65 11.67
CA PRO A 60 11.41 10.64 12.51
C PRO A 60 10.97 12.05 12.08
N MET A 61 10.56 12.88 13.03
CA MET A 61 10.28 14.31 12.80
C MET A 61 11.51 15.19 13.06
N THR A 62 12.47 14.69 13.84
CA THR A 62 13.70 15.42 14.17
C THR A 62 14.94 14.69 13.64
N GLU A 63 16.01 15.45 13.40
CA GLU A 63 17.27 14.85 12.92
C GLU A 63 17.93 13.98 13.99
N GLU A 64 17.71 14.27 15.27
CA GLU A 64 18.19 13.43 16.39
C GLU A 64 17.49 12.07 16.42
N ALA A 65 16.17 12.05 16.23
CA ALA A 65 15.39 10.82 16.14
C ALA A 65 15.85 9.98 14.94
N ARG A 66 16.06 10.64 13.80
CA ARG A 66 16.58 10.01 12.58
C ARG A 66 17.99 9.42 12.79
N ALA A 67 18.88 10.16 13.45
CA ALA A 67 20.25 9.69 13.72
C ALA A 67 20.25 8.49 14.67
N THR A 68 19.41 8.51 15.70
CA THR A 68 19.24 7.39 16.66
C THR A 68 18.75 6.13 15.95
N MET A 69 17.67 6.24 15.17
CA MET A 69 17.12 5.15 14.36
C MET A 69 18.12 4.61 13.32
N ALA A 70 18.94 5.48 12.73
CA ALA A 70 19.96 5.06 11.77
C ALA A 70 21.07 4.24 12.45
N LYS A 71 21.46 4.63 13.67
CA LYS A 71 22.54 4.00 14.45
C LYS A 71 22.17 2.59 14.94
N HIS A 72 20.95 2.38 15.42
CA HIS A 72 20.53 1.09 15.98
C HIS A 72 20.32 0.04 14.88
N SER A 73 20.75 -1.19 15.09
CA SER A 73 20.43 -2.30 14.19
C SER A 73 18.95 -2.67 14.26
N GLU A 74 18.43 -3.35 13.23
CA GLU A 74 17.02 -3.78 13.19
C GLU A 74 16.66 -4.68 14.40
N LYS A 75 17.59 -5.51 14.86
CA LYS A 75 17.39 -6.37 16.03
C LYS A 75 17.33 -5.59 17.34
N GLU A 76 18.15 -4.55 17.47
CA GLU A 76 18.14 -3.68 18.65
C GLU A 76 16.83 -2.91 18.72
N LEU A 77 16.34 -2.39 17.60
CA LEU A 77 15.06 -1.68 17.54
C LEU A 77 13.86 -2.57 17.91
N VAL A 78 13.85 -3.82 17.43
CA VAL A 78 12.82 -4.80 17.83
C VAL A 78 12.84 -5.02 19.34
N LYS A 79 14.05 -5.22 19.90
CA LYS A 79 14.21 -5.47 21.33
C LYS A 79 13.78 -4.27 22.16
N GLU A 80 14.24 -3.08 21.80
CA GLU A 80 13.95 -1.82 22.49
C GLU A 80 12.44 -1.55 22.57
N VAL A 81 11.72 -1.69 21.46
CA VAL A 81 10.26 -1.49 21.44
C VAL A 81 9.53 -2.58 22.22
N ASN A 82 9.94 -3.85 22.12
CA ASN A 82 9.32 -4.93 22.89
C ASN A 82 9.58 -4.78 24.40
N ASP A 83 10.78 -4.36 24.80
CA ASP A 83 11.11 -4.07 26.20
C ASP A 83 10.26 -2.90 26.72
N ALA A 84 10.08 -1.84 25.92
CA ALA A 84 9.21 -0.72 26.25
C ALA A 84 7.73 -1.13 26.40
N LEU A 85 7.22 -1.98 25.50
CA LEU A 85 5.87 -2.53 25.60
C LEU A 85 5.69 -3.39 26.85
N LEU A 86 6.69 -4.20 27.22
CA LEU A 86 6.63 -5.02 28.43
C LEU A 86 6.60 -4.16 29.71
N ILE A 87 7.39 -3.08 29.74
CA ILE A 87 7.36 -2.10 30.84
C ILE A 87 5.99 -1.44 30.93
N ALA A 88 5.39 -1.08 29.78
CA ALA A 88 4.06 -0.51 29.67
C ALA A 88 2.98 -1.47 30.19
N THR A 89 3.05 -2.77 29.87
CA THR A 89 2.12 -3.78 30.42
C THR A 89 2.26 -3.93 31.93
N THR A 90 3.48 -3.87 32.46
CA THR A 90 3.74 -4.04 33.91
C THR A 90 3.34 -2.79 34.70
N THR A 91 3.46 -1.62 34.09
CA THR A 91 3.19 -0.31 34.70
C THR A 91 1.83 0.18 34.23
N ALA A 92 0.78 -0.56 34.58
CA ALA A 92 -0.62 -0.33 34.16
C ALA A 92 -1.20 1.07 34.50
N ASN A 93 -0.47 1.92 35.22
CA ASN A 93 -0.90 3.27 35.61
C ASN A 93 -0.47 4.39 34.65
N ASP A 94 0.45 4.16 33.71
CA ASP A 94 0.96 5.21 32.79
C ASP A 94 0.59 4.97 31.31
N THR A 95 -0.02 3.83 31.00
CA THR A 95 -0.50 3.51 29.65
C THR A 95 -1.91 4.04 29.43
N LEU A 96 -2.15 4.63 28.25
CA LEU A 96 -3.47 5.12 27.85
C LEU A 96 -4.43 3.96 27.58
N HIS A 97 -3.93 2.84 27.07
CA HIS A 97 -4.70 1.63 26.81
C HIS A 97 -4.01 0.37 27.29
N VAL A 98 -4.77 -0.66 27.69
CA VAL A 98 -4.18 -1.93 28.12
C VAL A 98 -3.49 -2.58 26.93
N VAL A 99 -2.18 -2.84 27.06
CA VAL A 99 -1.39 -3.56 26.07
C VAL A 99 -1.64 -5.07 26.28
N PRO A 100 -2.20 -5.80 25.30
CA PRO A 100 -2.38 -7.24 25.43
C PRO A 100 -1.02 -7.95 25.50
N GLU A 101 -0.91 -8.98 26.35
CA GLU A 101 0.35 -9.72 26.57
C GLU A 101 0.89 -10.39 25.31
N ASP A 102 0.00 -10.70 24.36
CA ASP A 102 0.36 -11.35 23.10
C ASP A 102 0.88 -10.38 22.03
N VAL A 103 0.92 -9.06 22.28
CA VAL A 103 1.41 -8.09 21.29
C VAL A 103 2.93 -8.03 21.30
N SER A 104 3.53 -8.33 20.16
CA SER A 104 4.99 -8.17 19.98
C SER A 104 5.36 -7.76 18.57
N ILE A 105 6.50 -7.09 18.45
CA ILE A 105 7.16 -6.77 17.20
C ILE A 105 8.02 -7.96 16.78
N VAL A 106 7.79 -8.47 15.57
CA VAL A 106 8.54 -9.59 14.97
C VAL A 106 9.62 -9.10 14.02
N GLY A 107 9.41 -7.94 13.40
CA GLY A 107 10.31 -7.46 12.37
C GLY A 107 10.37 -5.95 12.30
N VAL A 108 11.51 -5.47 11.80
CA VAL A 108 11.78 -4.07 11.51
C VAL A 108 12.34 -3.98 10.10
N ARG A 109 11.89 -2.98 9.35
CA ARG A 109 12.44 -2.66 8.04
C ARG A 109 12.73 -1.17 7.97
N LYS A 110 13.97 -0.81 7.68
CA LYS A 110 14.35 0.59 7.42
C LYS A 110 13.95 1.03 6.01
N LEU A 111 13.45 2.25 5.90
CA LEU A 111 13.10 2.90 4.65
C LEU A 111 14.20 3.88 4.23
N ALA A 112 14.31 4.12 2.92
CA ALA A 112 15.31 5.04 2.36
C ALA A 112 15.14 6.49 2.84
N ASN A 113 13.93 6.88 3.23
CA ASN A 113 13.63 8.21 3.79
C ASN A 113 13.94 8.32 5.29
N GLY A 114 14.60 7.32 5.90
CA GLY A 114 14.90 7.29 7.33
C GLY A 114 13.73 6.87 8.22
N GLY A 115 12.56 6.58 7.65
CA GLY A 115 11.45 5.96 8.38
C GLY A 115 11.70 4.48 8.66
N ILE A 116 10.94 3.92 9.58
CA ILE A 116 10.99 2.51 9.97
C ILE A 116 9.61 1.91 9.91
N ILE A 117 9.49 0.72 9.32
CA ILE A 117 8.29 -0.09 9.37
C ILE A 117 8.50 -1.17 10.43
N TYR A 118 7.64 -1.19 11.44
CA TYR A 118 7.58 -2.28 12.42
C TYR A 118 6.47 -3.24 12.02
N THR A 119 6.75 -4.54 12.09
CA THR A 119 5.81 -5.62 11.77
C THR A 119 5.41 -6.35 13.05
N LEU A 120 4.11 -6.47 13.26
CA LEU A 120 3.49 -7.15 14.40
C LEU A 120 3.40 -8.65 14.19
N ASN A 121 3.26 -9.40 15.29
CA ASN A 121 3.13 -10.85 15.27
C ASN A 121 1.78 -11.36 14.76
N SER A 122 0.67 -10.68 15.07
CA SER A 122 -0.69 -11.17 14.79
C SER A 122 -1.62 -10.10 14.22
N ASP A 123 -2.74 -10.55 13.63
CA ASP A 123 -3.83 -9.66 13.19
C ASP A 123 -4.60 -9.05 14.37
N GLU A 124 -4.59 -9.72 15.53
CA GLU A 124 -5.19 -9.22 16.76
C GLU A 124 -4.39 -8.02 17.30
N ALA A 125 -3.07 -8.12 17.30
CA ALA A 125 -2.17 -7.02 17.64
C ALA A 125 -2.34 -5.82 16.70
N ALA A 126 -2.53 -6.08 15.40
CA ALA A 126 -2.86 -5.05 14.43
C ALA A 126 -4.22 -4.39 14.68
N THR A 127 -5.21 -5.17 15.12
CA THR A 127 -6.55 -4.66 15.42
C THR A 127 -6.55 -3.77 16.66
N TRP A 128 -5.82 -4.16 17.69
CA TRP A 128 -5.58 -3.34 18.88
C TRP A 128 -4.99 -1.96 18.50
N LEU A 129 -4.00 -1.92 17.60
CA LEU A 129 -3.38 -0.66 17.16
C LEU A 129 -4.28 0.26 16.33
N ARG A 130 -5.43 -0.23 15.86
CA ARG A 130 -6.42 0.63 15.18
C ARG A 130 -7.14 1.55 16.15
N GLU A 131 -7.05 1.28 17.45
CA GLU A 131 -7.56 2.15 18.50
C GLU A 131 -6.60 3.33 18.74
N PRO A 132 -7.10 4.58 18.80
CA PRO A 132 -6.24 5.75 18.95
C PRO A 132 -5.31 5.68 20.17
N MET A 133 -5.83 5.20 21.30
CA MET A 133 -5.05 5.12 22.56
C MET A 133 -3.94 4.06 22.48
N ALA A 134 -4.17 2.96 21.77
CA ALA A 134 -3.14 1.94 21.52
C ALA A 134 -2.03 2.46 20.60
N LEU A 135 -2.39 3.27 19.59
CA LEU A 135 -1.40 3.91 18.72
C LEU A 135 -0.53 4.92 19.48
N GLU A 136 -1.12 5.64 20.44
CA GLU A 136 -0.38 6.55 21.33
C GLU A 136 0.58 5.80 22.26
N ASN A 137 0.17 4.65 22.82
CA ASN A 137 1.09 3.79 23.56
C ASN A 137 2.30 3.37 22.72
N MET A 138 2.09 3.03 21.44
CA MET A 138 3.20 2.74 20.53
C MET A 138 4.08 3.96 20.27
N ALA A 139 3.49 5.15 20.14
CA ALA A 139 4.26 6.38 19.99
C ALA A 139 5.16 6.64 21.22
N GLN A 140 4.66 6.37 22.42
CA GLN A 140 5.46 6.44 23.65
C GLN A 140 6.57 5.38 23.66
N ALA A 141 6.28 4.14 23.27
CA ALA A 141 7.25 3.03 23.25
C ALA A 141 8.40 3.25 22.25
N VAL A 142 8.11 3.94 21.13
CA VAL A 142 9.11 4.29 20.11
C VAL A 142 9.93 5.52 20.52
N GLY A 143 9.40 6.36 21.40
CA GLY A 143 10.05 7.55 21.93
C GLY A 143 9.69 8.85 21.18
N GLU A 144 9.94 9.96 21.87
CA GLU A 144 9.63 11.31 21.40
C GLU A 144 10.36 11.68 20.10
N GLY A 145 9.79 12.62 19.34
CA GLY A 145 10.35 13.06 18.06
C GLY A 145 10.07 12.12 16.89
N ASN A 146 9.25 11.08 17.10
CA ASN A 146 8.79 10.16 16.07
C ASN A 146 7.28 10.29 15.83
N ASN A 147 6.86 10.29 14.57
CA ASN A 147 5.46 10.17 14.18
C ASN A 147 5.14 8.70 13.90
N VAL A 148 4.20 8.12 14.65
CA VAL A 148 3.71 6.76 14.44
C VAL A 148 2.38 6.83 13.68
N SER A 149 2.28 6.05 12.60
CA SER A 149 1.08 5.98 11.77
C SER A 149 0.84 4.54 11.31
N LEU A 150 -0.43 4.18 11.13
CA LEU A 150 -0.79 2.88 10.57
C LEU A 150 -0.38 2.80 9.09
N GLN A 151 0.04 1.61 8.64
CA GLN A 151 0.20 1.36 7.22
C GLN A 151 -1.18 1.14 6.59
N LEU A 152 -1.68 2.15 5.86
CA LEU A 152 -2.97 2.09 5.19
C LEU A 152 -2.90 1.39 3.83
N ASN A 153 -3.96 0.67 3.49
CA ASN A 153 -4.21 0.12 2.16
C ASN A 153 -4.80 1.22 1.28
N ASN A 154 -4.00 1.77 0.37
CA ASN A 154 -4.41 2.89 -0.47
C ASN A 154 -5.08 2.41 -1.77
N VAL A 155 -6.27 2.94 -2.06
CA VAL A 155 -6.99 2.77 -3.33
C VAL A 155 -7.02 4.10 -4.07
N ILE A 156 -6.81 4.06 -5.38
CA ILE A 156 -6.90 5.24 -6.25
C ILE A 156 -8.32 5.32 -6.80
N VAL A 157 -9.02 6.41 -6.54
CA VAL A 157 -10.35 6.69 -7.09
C VAL A 157 -10.18 7.73 -8.21
N PRO A 158 -10.38 7.35 -9.49
CA PRO A 158 -10.27 8.27 -10.61
C PRO A 158 -11.52 9.16 -10.74
N PHE A 159 -11.38 10.27 -11.48
CA PHE A 159 -12.47 11.16 -11.87
C PHE A 159 -13.28 11.79 -10.71
N ALA A 160 -12.62 12.06 -9.59
CA ALA A 160 -13.25 12.79 -8.48
C ALA A 160 -13.38 14.28 -8.84
N PRO A 161 -14.54 14.91 -8.62
CA PRO A 161 -14.70 16.35 -8.86
C PRO A 161 -13.68 17.16 -8.06
N THR A 162 -13.02 18.15 -8.67
CA THR A 162 -12.08 19.04 -7.95
C THR A 162 -12.78 19.93 -6.92
N THR A 163 -14.10 20.07 -7.02
CA THR A 163 -14.97 20.78 -6.07
C THR A 163 -15.36 19.94 -4.85
N ILE A 164 -14.98 18.65 -4.80
CA ILE A 164 -15.30 17.82 -3.64
C ILE A 164 -14.54 18.34 -2.43
N ASP A 165 -15.28 18.63 -1.36
CA ASP A 165 -14.69 19.00 -0.08
C ASP A 165 -14.19 17.74 0.61
N ILE A 166 -12.87 17.55 0.56
CA ILE A 166 -12.22 16.38 1.16
C ILE A 166 -11.99 16.51 2.67
N GLU A 167 -12.19 17.69 3.24
CA GLU A 167 -12.04 17.92 4.68
C GLU A 167 -13.39 17.77 5.40
N ASN A 168 -14.50 17.90 4.67
CA ASN A 168 -15.84 17.71 5.20
C ASN A 168 -16.17 16.23 5.48
N GLU A 169 -16.34 15.91 6.77
CA GLU A 169 -16.65 14.58 7.25
C GLU A 169 -18.02 14.06 6.77
N ASP A 170 -19.00 14.93 6.56
CA ASP A 170 -20.34 14.54 6.11
C ASP A 170 -20.33 14.07 4.65
N THR A 171 -19.50 14.67 3.80
CA THR A 171 -19.26 14.21 2.41
C THR A 171 -18.82 12.75 2.42
N TRP A 172 -17.90 12.41 3.31
CA TRP A 172 -17.38 11.04 3.41
C TRP A 172 -18.34 10.08 4.09
N ARG A 173 -19.11 10.55 5.07
CA ARG A 173 -20.17 9.74 5.68
C ARG A 173 -21.20 9.32 4.63
N ASN A 174 -21.55 10.23 3.72
CA ASN A 174 -22.46 9.95 2.62
C ASN A 174 -21.87 8.94 1.63
N ILE A 175 -20.59 9.09 1.25
CA ILE A 175 -19.90 8.16 0.34
C ILE A 175 -19.75 6.76 0.97
N LYS A 176 -19.47 6.69 2.28
CA LYS A 176 -19.42 5.42 3.02
C LYS A 176 -20.76 4.72 2.98
N THR A 177 -21.84 5.46 3.25
CA THR A 177 -23.21 4.95 3.25
C THR A 177 -23.64 4.47 1.86
N SER A 178 -23.36 5.25 0.81
CA SER A 178 -23.71 4.87 -0.56
C SER A 178 -22.90 3.68 -1.08
N SER A 179 -21.70 3.46 -0.55
CA SER A 179 -20.79 2.39 -0.98
C SER A 179 -20.83 1.16 -0.07
N GLU A 180 -21.76 1.12 0.90
CA GLU A 180 -21.90 0.03 1.88
C GLU A 180 -20.59 -0.33 2.61
N LEU A 181 -19.71 0.66 2.81
CA LEU A 181 -18.44 0.47 3.51
C LEU A 181 -18.69 0.54 5.02
N ALA A 182 -17.95 -0.25 5.79
CA ALA A 182 -18.09 -0.24 7.24
C ALA A 182 -17.65 1.12 7.82
N THR A 183 -18.28 1.53 8.92
CA THR A 183 -17.92 2.76 9.64
C THR A 183 -16.50 2.65 10.19
N GLY A 184 -15.69 3.71 10.06
CA GLY A 184 -14.30 3.75 10.56
C GLY A 184 -13.23 3.19 9.62
N THR A 185 -13.64 2.60 8.49
CA THR A 185 -12.76 1.94 7.53
C THR A 185 -11.86 2.87 6.73
N ILE A 186 -12.36 4.05 6.35
CA ILE A 186 -11.56 5.06 5.64
C ILE A 186 -10.86 5.92 6.68
N ARG A 187 -9.53 5.85 6.69
CA ARG A 187 -8.64 6.54 7.64
C ARG A 187 -7.95 7.77 7.06
N SER A 188 -7.82 7.84 5.74
CA SER A 188 -7.17 8.96 5.07
C SER A 188 -7.78 9.18 3.69
N ILE A 189 -7.94 10.44 3.31
CA ILE A 189 -8.33 10.80 1.96
C ILE A 189 -7.50 12.01 1.57
N ARG A 190 -6.93 11.99 0.37
CA ARG A 190 -6.20 13.12 -0.20
C ARG A 190 -6.28 13.08 -1.71
N PHE A 191 -6.09 14.23 -2.35
CA PHE A 191 -5.84 14.22 -3.79
C PHE A 191 -4.48 13.60 -4.08
N LEU A 192 -4.41 12.85 -5.18
CA LEU A 192 -3.14 12.29 -5.69
C LEU A 192 -2.18 13.41 -6.10
N LYS A 193 -2.72 14.49 -6.68
CA LYS A 193 -2.01 15.73 -6.92
C LYS A 193 -2.52 16.77 -5.91
N PRO A 194 -1.65 17.48 -5.19
CA PRO A 194 -2.09 18.58 -4.33
C PRO A 194 -2.92 19.60 -5.11
N VAL A 195 -3.85 20.26 -4.43
CA VAL A 195 -4.78 21.22 -5.07
C VAL A 195 -4.03 22.38 -5.73
N GLU A 196 -2.87 22.73 -5.20
CA GLU A 196 -1.96 23.76 -5.72
C GLU A 196 -1.38 23.38 -7.09
N HIS A 197 -1.36 22.09 -7.41
CA HIS A 197 -0.81 21.54 -8.65
C HIS A 197 -1.92 21.15 -9.65
N HIS A 198 -3.19 21.44 -9.34
CA HIS A 198 -4.27 21.29 -10.28
C HIS A 198 -4.17 22.34 -11.39
N GLN A 199 -4.45 21.93 -12.63
CA GLN A 199 -4.50 22.88 -13.73
C GLN A 199 -5.69 23.82 -13.55
N GLN A 200 -5.53 25.09 -13.91
CA GLN A 200 -6.63 26.05 -13.87
C GLN A 200 -7.77 25.57 -14.78
N GLY A 201 -8.97 25.41 -14.21
CA GLY A 201 -10.14 24.89 -14.93
C GLY A 201 -10.26 23.35 -14.97
N GLN A 202 -9.35 22.62 -14.32
CA GLN A 202 -9.47 21.17 -14.15
C GLN A 202 -10.72 20.83 -13.32
N ARG A 203 -11.62 20.04 -13.88
CA ARG A 203 -12.88 19.63 -13.25
C ARG A 203 -12.78 18.34 -12.45
N GLU A 204 -11.82 17.50 -12.79
CA GLU A 204 -11.67 16.15 -12.26
C GLU A 204 -10.23 15.91 -11.83
N ALA A 205 -10.04 15.26 -10.69
CA ALA A 205 -8.76 14.84 -10.14
C ALA A 205 -8.85 13.38 -9.68
N HIS A 206 -7.72 12.83 -9.23
CA HIS A 206 -7.67 11.50 -8.66
C HIS A 206 -7.55 11.62 -7.15
N LEU A 207 -8.31 10.81 -6.42
CA LEU A 207 -8.19 10.69 -4.97
C LEU A 207 -7.40 9.44 -4.61
N VAL A 208 -6.71 9.53 -3.47
CA VAL A 208 -6.12 8.40 -2.78
C VAL A 208 -6.89 8.21 -1.48
N VAL A 209 -7.57 7.08 -1.36
CA VAL A 209 -8.36 6.71 -0.18
C VAL A 209 -7.60 5.61 0.56
N GLY A 210 -7.24 5.86 1.82
CA GLY A 210 -6.51 4.94 2.69
C GLY A 210 -7.46 4.18 3.61
N PHE A 211 -7.41 2.86 3.50
CA PHE A 211 -8.21 1.90 4.26
C PHE A 211 -7.38 1.21 5.35
N ASP A 212 -7.99 0.87 6.48
CA ASP A 212 -7.33 0.14 7.57
C ASP A 212 -7.31 -1.39 7.39
N SER A 213 -7.99 -1.90 6.36
CA SER A 213 -8.07 -3.31 6.00
C SER A 213 -8.03 -3.49 4.48
N TRP A 214 -7.29 -4.51 4.03
CA TRP A 214 -7.25 -4.92 2.63
C TRP A 214 -8.61 -5.45 2.14
N GLU A 215 -9.39 -6.12 2.99
CA GLU A 215 -10.74 -6.58 2.62
C GLU A 215 -11.64 -5.40 2.23
N GLN A 216 -11.57 -4.32 3.01
CA GLN A 216 -12.35 -3.11 2.75
C GLN A 216 -11.84 -2.33 1.54
N ALA A 217 -10.51 -2.25 1.38
CA ALA A 217 -9.91 -1.66 0.19
C ALA A 217 -10.37 -2.39 -1.08
N ASN A 218 -10.39 -3.73 -1.04
CA ASN A 218 -10.85 -4.54 -2.16
C ASN A 218 -12.35 -4.41 -2.41
N LYS A 219 -13.17 -4.24 -1.36
CA LYS A 219 -14.61 -3.99 -1.53
C LYS A 219 -14.90 -2.66 -2.24
N ALA A 220 -14.00 -1.69 -2.12
CA ALA A 220 -14.16 -0.36 -2.71
C ALA A 220 -13.74 -0.28 -4.20
N ILE A 221 -13.21 -1.35 -4.79
CA ILE A 221 -12.78 -1.46 -6.20
C ILE A 221 -13.84 -2.21 -7.00
#